data_AF-A0AAU8JHG5-F1
#
_entry.id   AF-A0AAU8JHG5-F1
#
_cell.length_a   1.000
_cell.length_b   1.000
_cell.length_c   1.000
_cell.angle_alpha   90.00
_cell.angle_beta   90.00
_cell.angle_gamma   90.00
#
_symmetry.space_group_name_H-M   'P 1'
#
loop_
_entity.id
_entity.type
_entity.pdbx_description
1 polymer ?
#
loop_
_entity_poly.entity_id
_entity_poly.type
_entity_poly.pdbx_seq_one_letter_code
_entity_poly.pdbx_strand_id
1 'polypeptide(L)' 'MLKNRQEDVIEILETRFSPVPASLAETINLMEDAALLKTLLKRAITIGSIAEFEQLIQELTQQ' A
#
# COMPACT_ATOMS: atom_id res chain seq x y z
N MET A 1 7.25 -13.95 4.31
CA MET A 1 7.17 -14.05 2.84
C MET A 1 6.65 -12.72 2.31
N LEU A 2 7.09 -12.25 1.13
CA LEU A 2 6.68 -10.93 0.59
C LEU A 2 5.17 -10.83 0.39
N LYS A 3 4.55 -11.92 -0.05
CA LYS A 3 3.10 -12.05 -0.22
C LYS A 3 2.30 -11.62 1.02
N ASN A 4 2.66 -12.14 2.20
CA ASN A 4 1.99 -11.75 3.45
C ASN A 4 2.09 -10.24 3.71
N ARG A 5 3.19 -9.57 3.32
CA ARG A 5 3.34 -8.12 3.53
C ARG A 5 2.49 -7.30 2.56
N GLN A 6 2.29 -7.78 1.35
CA GLN A 6 1.41 -7.15 0.37
C GLN A 6 -0.04 -7.26 0.85
N GLU A 7 -0.44 -8.47 1.27
CA GLU A 7 -1.75 -8.75 1.88
C GLU A 7 -1.99 -7.86 3.10
N ASP A 8 -1.04 -7.79 4.05
CA ASP A 8 -1.16 -6.92 5.25
C ASP A 8 -1.43 -5.44 4.89
N VAL A 9 -0.77 -4.92 3.84
CA VAL A 9 -0.98 -3.53 3.40
C VAL A 9 -2.40 -3.36 2.84
N ILE A 10 -2.84 -4.28 1.97
CA ILE A 10 -4.15 -4.23 1.34
C ILE A 10 -5.26 -4.34 2.39
N GLU A 11 -5.15 -5.29 3.34
CA GLU A 11 -6.14 -5.48 4.40
C GLU A 11 -6.33 -4.23 5.27
N ILE A 12 -5.24 -3.52 5.59
CA ILE A 12 -5.31 -2.27 6.36
C ILE A 12 -6.01 -1.18 5.55
N LEU A 13 -5.70 -1.06 4.26
CA LEU A 13 -6.36 -0.08 3.39
C LEU A 13 -7.85 -0.38 3.24
N GLU A 14 -8.23 -1.65 3.08
CA GLU A 14 -9.63 -2.09 3.02
C GLU A 14 -10.36 -1.80 4.32
N THR A 15 -9.72 -2.07 5.46
CA THR A 15 -10.29 -1.78 6.79
C THR A 15 -10.59 -0.29 6.97
N ARG A 16 -9.72 0.61 6.48
CA ARG A 16 -9.85 2.05 6.70
C ARG A 16 -10.72 2.76 5.67
N PHE A 17 -10.67 2.34 4.41
CA PHE A 17 -11.19 3.13 3.30
C PHE A 17 -12.20 2.41 2.41
N SER A 18 -12.56 1.15 2.72
CA SER A 18 -13.39 0.25 1.90
C SER A 18 -14.33 1.00 0.92
N PRO A 19 -14.20 0.79 -0.42
CA PRO A 19 -13.35 -0.20 -1.11
C PRO A 19 -11.95 0.31 -1.51
N VAL A 20 -10.98 -0.61 -1.59
CA VAL A 20 -9.66 -0.35 -2.20
C VAL A 20 -9.74 -0.52 -3.72
N PRO A 21 -9.23 0.42 -4.54
CA PRO A 21 -9.18 0.27 -5.99
C PRO A 21 -8.37 -0.96 -6.41
N ALA A 22 -8.88 -1.74 -7.37
CA ALA A 22 -8.17 -2.93 -7.87
C ALA A 22 -6.78 -2.59 -8.44
N SER A 23 -6.65 -1.44 -9.12
CA SER A 23 -5.38 -0.94 -9.64
C SER A 23 -4.32 -0.71 -8.54
N LEU A 24 -4.76 -0.24 -7.37
CA LEU A 24 -3.89 -0.05 -6.22
C LEU A 24 -3.45 -1.38 -5.62
N ALA A 25 -4.38 -2.33 -5.45
CA ALA A 25 -4.06 -3.66 -4.95
C ALA A 25 -3.08 -4.40 -5.88
N GLU A 26 -3.28 -4.33 -7.21
CA GLU A 26 -2.35 -4.86 -8.20
C GLU A 26 -0.96 -4.23 -8.08
N THR A 27 -0.89 -2.91 -7.94
CA THR A 27 0.38 -2.17 -7.77
C THR A 27 1.14 -2.67 -6.54
N ILE A 28 0.46 -2.86 -5.40
CA ILE A 28 1.08 -3.37 -4.16
C ILE A 28 1.54 -4.83 -4.33
N ASN A 29 0.75 -5.67 -5.00
CA ASN A 29 1.08 -7.08 -5.24
C ASN A 29 2.31 -7.29 -6.14
N LEU A 30 2.67 -6.30 -6.96
CA LEU A 30 3.88 -6.33 -7.80
C LEU A 30 5.15 -5.87 -7.06
N MET A 31 5.03 -5.35 -5.83
CA MET A 31 6.19 -4.84 -5.09
C MET A 31 6.99 -5.97 -4.44
N GLU A 32 8.28 -6.05 -4.76
CA GLU A 32 9.19 -7.06 -4.22
C GLU A 32 10.13 -6.52 -3.13
N ASP A 33 10.05 -5.23 -2.82
CA ASP A 33 10.86 -4.59 -1.78
C ASP A 33 10.16 -4.67 -0.41
N ALA A 34 10.72 -5.51 0.47
CA ALA A 34 10.21 -5.70 1.83
C ALA A 34 10.31 -4.45 2.72
N ALA A 35 11.30 -3.58 2.51
CA ALA A 35 11.47 -2.34 3.26
C ALA A 35 10.44 -1.28 2.82
N LEU A 36 10.18 -1.21 1.50
CA LEU A 36 9.11 -0.38 0.96
C LEU A 36 7.74 -0.84 1.48
N LEU A 37 7.41 -2.13 1.38
CA LEU A 37 6.15 -2.68 1.90
C LEU A 37 5.95 -2.41 3.39
N LYS A 38 7.01 -2.50 4.20
CA LYS A 38 6.95 -2.14 5.63
C LYS A 38 6.65 -0.65 5.85
N THR A 39 7.17 0.22 4.98
CA THR A 39 6.90 1.66 5.01
C THR A 39 5.45 1.94 4.64
N LEU A 40 4.96 1.31 3.56
CA LEU A 40 3.58 1.41 3.12
C LEU A 40 2.59 0.91 4.18
N LEU A 41 2.88 -0.20 4.85
CA LEU A 41 2.03 -0.72 5.94
C LEU A 41 1.84 0.32 7.06
N LYS A 42 2.93 0.96 7.51
CA LYS A 42 2.85 2.02 8.54
C LYS A 42 2.05 3.22 8.05
N ARG A 43 2.23 3.60 6.79
CA ARG A 43 1.56 4.76 6.20
C ARG A 43 0.08 4.51 5.96
N ALA A 44 -0.30 3.28 5.58
CA ALA A 44 -1.67 2.86 5.42
C ALA A 44 -2.50 3.06 6.70
N ILE A 45 -1.89 3.03 7.89
CA ILE A 45 -2.55 3.27 9.18
C ILE A 45 -2.85 4.76 9.42
N THR A 46 -1.99 5.66 8.93
CA THR A 46 -2.03 7.09 9.30
C THR A 46 -2.51 8.02 8.21
N ILE A 47 -2.43 7.61 6.94
CA ILE A 47 -2.76 8.45 5.77
C ILE A 47 -4.24 8.87 5.80
N GLY A 48 -4.59 10.02 5.23
CA GLY A 48 -5.95 10.57 5.31
C GLY A 48 -6.90 10.02 4.26
N SER A 49 -6.38 9.50 3.14
CA SER A 49 -7.20 8.97 2.04
C SER A 49 -6.43 7.98 1.16
N ILE A 50 -7.17 7.26 0.30
CA ILE A 50 -6.58 6.42 -0.76
C ILE A 50 -5.80 7.27 -1.77
N ALA A 51 -6.30 8.44 -2.17
CA ALA A 51 -5.62 9.29 -3.15
C ALA A 51 -4.23 9.75 -2.64
N GLU A 52 -4.13 10.15 -1.37
CA GLU A 52 -2.84 10.47 -0.75
C GLU A 52 -1.91 9.25 -0.68
N PHE A 53 -2.47 8.05 -0.49
CA PHE A 53 -1.69 6.82 -0.47
C PHE A 53 -1.13 6.45 -1.85
N GLU A 54 -1.94 6.63 -2.92
CA GLU A 54 -1.48 6.46 -4.30
C GLU A 54 -0.35 7.45 -4.65
N GLN A 55 -0.48 8.71 -4.22
CA GLN A 55 0.58 9.71 -4.38
C GLN A 55 1.86 9.32 -3.66
N LEU A 56 1.76 8.85 -2.41
CA LEU A 56 2.91 8.36 -1.65
C LEU A 56 3.63 7.21 -2.36
N ILE A 57 2.90 6.27 -2.98
CA ILE A 57 3.53 5.18 -3.76
C ILE A 57 4.33 5.74 -4.94
N GLN A 58 3.79 6.73 -5.65
CA GLN A 58 4.49 7.37 -6.77
C GLN A 58 5.79 8.04 -6.29
N GLU A 59 5.75 8.74 -5.16
CA GLU A 59 6.92 9.40 -4.58
C GLU A 59 8.03 8.43 -4.16
N LEU A 60 7.65 7.23 -3.69
CA LEU A 60 8.60 6.22 -3.20
C LEU A 60 9.16 5.32 -4.32
N THR A 61 8.45 5.19 -5.45
CA THR A 61 8.86 4.33 -6.58
C THR A 61 9.56 5.08 -7.71
N GLN A 62 9.49 6.42 -7.72
CA GLN A 62 10.19 7.29 -8.67
C GLN A 62 11.58 7.74 -8.17
N GLN A 63 12.02 7.26 -7.00
CA GLN A 63 13.37 7.49 -6.45
C GLN A 63 14.27 6.28 -6.71
#